data_AF-A0A8E0MFD3-F1
#
_entry.id   AF-A0A8E0MFD3-F1
#
_cell.length_a   1.000
_cell.length_b   1.000
_cell.length_c   1.000
_cell.angle_alpha   90.00
_cell.angle_beta   90.00
_cell.angle_gamma   90.00
#
_symmetry.space_group_name_H-M   'P 1'
#
loop_
_entity.id
_entity.type
_entity.pdbx_description
1 polymer ?
#
loop_
_entity_poly.entity_id
_entity_poly.type
_entity_poly.pdbx_seq_one_letter_code
_entity_poly.pdbx_strand_id
1 'polypeptide(L)'
;METEKTMTTITDIAKAAGVSIATVSRILNYDTTLAVTPETRQRVLKTAEKLAYKPRRRKRVSPQTTVALIQWRSEQEELNDLYYLQIQYAIEARAASAGYHLQSLHLEQLAAETTQNVQGVIALGKYDAGEVATIK
;
A
#
# COMPACT_ATOMS: atom_id res chain seq x y z
N MET A 1 8.58 40.36 3.10
CA MET A 1 7.50 39.57 3.70
C MET A 1 7.18 38.44 2.75
N GLU A 2 7.82 37.30 2.94
CA GLU A 2 7.58 36.09 2.15
C GLU A 2 6.57 35.26 2.95
N THR A 3 5.32 35.26 2.50
CA THR A 3 4.22 34.58 3.20
C THR A 3 4.47 33.07 3.21
N GLU A 4 4.51 32.49 4.41
CA GLU A 4 4.51 31.03 4.62
C GLU A 4 3.42 30.39 3.76
N LYS A 5 3.84 29.63 2.74
CA LYS A 5 2.96 28.90 1.85
C LYS A 5 2.29 27.79 2.65
N THR A 6 1.10 28.07 3.20
CA THR A 6 0.29 27.10 3.92
C THR A 6 0.10 25.88 3.03
N MET A 7 0.42 24.70 3.57
CA MET A 7 0.36 23.42 2.85
C MET A 7 -0.89 23.30 1.98
N THR A 8 -0.71 23.16 0.66
CA THR A 8 -1.81 22.95 -0.30
C THR A 8 -2.67 21.77 0.13
N THR A 9 -3.97 22.01 0.30
CA THR A 9 -4.94 20.98 0.69
C THR A 9 -5.77 20.50 -0.48
N ILE A 10 -6.46 19.37 -0.30
CA ILE A 10 -7.40 18.85 -1.30
C ILE A 10 -8.58 19.81 -1.54
N THR A 11 -8.90 20.63 -0.54
CA THR A 11 -9.93 21.68 -0.60
C THR A 11 -9.52 22.79 -1.56
N ASP A 12 -8.24 23.15 -1.59
CA ASP A 12 -7.72 24.18 -2.49
C ASP A 12 -7.78 23.72 -3.95
N ILE A 13 -7.46 22.45 -4.19
CA ILE A 13 -7.62 21.83 -5.52
C ILE A 13 -9.10 21.81 -5.93
N ALA A 14 -10.01 21.44 -5.04
CA ALA A 14 -11.44 21.39 -5.32
C ALA A 14 -12.00 22.76 -5.72
N LYS A 15 -11.61 23.81 -4.99
CA LYS A 15 -11.96 25.21 -5.30
C LYS A 15 -11.40 25.64 -6.65
N ALA A 16 -10.11 25.43 -6.89
CA ALA A 16 -9.44 25.84 -8.13
C ALA A 16 -9.89 25.04 -9.36
N ALA A 17 -10.25 23.77 -9.17
CA ALA A 17 -10.77 22.91 -10.23
C ALA A 17 -12.30 22.96 -10.36
N GLY A 18 -13.02 23.75 -9.55
CA GLY A 18 -14.48 23.90 -9.64
C GLY A 18 -15.26 22.59 -9.51
N VAL A 19 -14.83 21.69 -8.63
CA VAL A 19 -15.48 20.39 -8.37
C VAL A 19 -15.58 20.12 -6.87
N SER A 20 -16.35 19.11 -6.48
CA SER A 20 -16.44 18.72 -5.06
C SER A 20 -15.13 18.12 -4.55
N ILE A 21 -14.88 18.24 -3.24
CA ILE A 21 -13.73 17.61 -2.57
C ILE A 21 -13.73 16.09 -2.78
N ALA A 22 -14.90 15.47 -2.73
CA ALA A 22 -15.06 14.03 -2.97
C ALA A 22 -14.65 13.65 -4.39
N THR A 23 -15.00 14.46 -5.39
CA THR A 23 -14.59 14.28 -6.79
C THR A 23 -13.08 14.36 -6.93
N VAL A 24 -12.43 15.37 -6.34
CA VAL A 24 -10.95 15.47 -6.34
C VAL A 24 -10.31 14.26 -5.67
N SER A 25 -10.81 13.85 -4.50
CA SER A 25 -10.27 12.70 -3.78
C SER A 25 -10.35 11.41 -4.59
N ARG A 26 -11.48 11.15 -5.23
CA ARG A 26 -11.68 9.96 -6.06
C ARG A 26 -10.83 10.00 -7.33
N ILE A 27 -10.65 11.18 -7.96
CA ILE A 27 -9.77 11.36 -9.12
C ILE A 27 -8.30 11.12 -8.75
N LEU A 28 -7.81 11.73 -7.66
CA LEU A 28 -6.41 11.59 -7.22
C LEU A 28 -6.09 10.18 -6.70
N ASN A 29 -7.11 9.42 -6.27
CA ASN A 29 -6.99 8.01 -5.89
C ASN A 29 -7.25 7.04 -7.07
N TYR A 30 -7.37 7.53 -8.31
CA TYR A 30 -7.60 6.72 -9.51
C TYR A 30 -8.83 5.81 -9.45
N ASP A 31 -9.92 6.27 -8.83
CA ASP A 31 -11.17 5.51 -8.78
C ASP A 31 -11.76 5.33 -10.20
N THR A 32 -11.85 4.08 -10.64
CA THR A 32 -12.36 3.67 -11.96
C THR A 32 -13.89 3.66 -12.02
N THR A 33 -14.57 3.64 -10.87
CA THR A 33 -16.05 3.69 -10.77
C THR A 33 -16.59 5.11 -10.83
N LEU A 34 -15.72 6.12 -10.73
CA LEU A 34 -16.11 7.53 -10.83
C LEU A 34 -16.30 7.93 -12.30
N ALA A 35 -17.56 8.09 -12.71
CA ALA A 35 -17.92 8.69 -13.99
C ALA A 35 -17.72 10.22 -13.95
N VAL A 36 -16.63 10.70 -14.53
CA VAL A 36 -16.35 12.12 -14.78
C VAL A 36 -15.85 12.29 -16.21
N THR A 37 -16.10 13.46 -16.81
CA THR A 37 -15.57 13.74 -18.15
C THR A 37 -14.03 13.70 -18.13
N PRO A 38 -13.39 13.27 -19.24
CA PRO A 38 -11.94 13.31 -19.37
C PRO A 38 -11.36 14.71 -19.10
N GLU A 39 -12.08 15.75 -19.54
CA GLU A 39 -11.70 17.15 -19.34
C GLU A 39 -11.70 17.53 -17.85
N THR A 40 -12.71 17.08 -17.09
CA THR A 40 -12.78 17.32 -15.65
C THR A 40 -11.65 16.61 -14.92
N ARG A 41 -11.36 15.36 -15.30
CA ARG A 41 -10.23 14.60 -14.74
C ARG A 41 -8.90 15.30 -15.01
N GLN A 42 -8.67 15.72 -16.26
CA GLN A 42 -7.45 16.41 -16.65
C GLN A 42 -7.28 17.75 -15.95
N ARG A 43 -8.37 18.53 -15.80
CA ARG A 43 -8.37 19.80 -15.07
C ARG A 43 -7.96 19.61 -13.61
N VAL A 44 -8.52 18.61 -12.93
CA VAL A 44 -8.17 18.31 -11.53
C VAL A 44 -6.70 17.92 -11.39
N LEU A 45 -6.18 17.07 -12.28
CA LEU A 45 -4.78 16.64 -12.27
C LEU A 45 -3.82 17.82 -12.51
N LYS A 46 -4.08 18.63 -13.54
CA LYS A 46 -3.28 19.84 -13.83
C LYS A 46 -3.30 20.84 -12.67
N THR A 47 -4.45 21.01 -12.02
CA THR A 47 -4.57 21.90 -10.85
C THR A 47 -3.77 21.35 -9.67
N ALA A 48 -3.83 20.04 -9.42
CA ALA A 48 -3.03 19.41 -8.36
C ALA A 48 -1.51 19.57 -8.61
N GLU A 49 -1.05 19.40 -9.85
CA GLU A 49 0.34 19.63 -10.24
C GLU A 49 0.77 21.09 -10.06
N LYS A 50 -0.02 22.05 -10.56
CA LYS A 50 0.25 23.49 -10.41
C LYS A 50 0.36 23.94 -8.96
N LEU A 51 -0.47 23.36 -8.09
CA LEU A 51 -0.47 23.67 -6.67
C LEU A 51 0.57 22.85 -5.87
N ALA A 52 1.41 22.06 -6.55
CA ALA A 52 2.40 21.16 -5.94
C ALA A 52 1.78 20.30 -4.81
N TYR A 53 0.54 19.84 -5.03
CA TYR A 53 -0.18 19.08 -4.02
C TYR A 53 0.53 17.76 -3.73
N LYS A 54 0.89 17.56 -2.47
CA LYS A 54 1.38 16.27 -1.97
C LYS A 54 0.27 15.61 -1.16
N PRO A 55 -0.29 14.46 -1.59
CA PRO A 55 -1.31 13.79 -0.81
C PRO A 55 -0.75 13.40 0.55
N ARG A 56 -1.31 13.99 1.62
CA ARG A 56 -1.14 13.43 2.97
C ARG A 56 -1.82 12.07 2.95
N ARG A 57 -1.04 10.98 2.91
CA ARG A 57 -1.53 9.63 3.18
C ARG A 57 -2.09 9.63 4.60
N ARG A 58 -3.39 9.94 4.75
CA ARG A 58 -4.13 9.58 5.96
C ARG A 58 -4.07 8.05 5.99
N LYS A 59 -3.21 7.50 6.83
CA LYS A 59 -3.30 6.10 7.24
C LYS A 59 -4.74 5.94 7.73
N ARG A 60 -5.61 5.31 6.94
CA ARG A 60 -6.87 4.80 7.46
C ARG A 60 -6.42 3.77 8.49
N VAL A 61 -6.54 4.11 9.77
CA VAL A 61 -6.38 3.14 10.84
C VAL A 61 -7.65 2.28 10.78
N SER A 62 -7.68 1.36 9.82
CA SER A 62 -8.52 0.17 9.91
C SER A 62 -8.03 -0.64 11.12
N PRO A 63 -8.87 -1.48 11.74
CA PRO A 63 -8.37 -2.51 12.65
C PRO A 63 -7.18 -3.18 11.96
N GLN A 64 -6.01 -3.20 12.62
CA GLN A 64 -4.74 -3.65 12.05
C GLN A 64 -4.97 -5.05 11.48
N THR A 65 -5.16 -5.13 10.16
CA THR A 65 -5.34 -6.40 9.49
C THR A 65 -3.94 -6.95 9.33
N THR A 66 -3.67 -8.06 10.02
CA THR A 66 -2.38 -8.72 10.05
C THR A 66 -2.31 -9.74 8.92
N VAL A 67 -1.24 -9.67 8.13
CA VAL A 67 -0.93 -10.60 7.06
C VAL A 67 0.40 -11.26 7.40
N ALA A 68 0.46 -12.59 7.36
CA ALA A 68 1.72 -13.32 7.51
C ALA A 68 2.51 -13.28 6.19
N LEU A 69 3.80 -12.96 6.26
CA LEU A 69 4.75 -13.18 5.19
C LEU A 69 5.62 -14.38 5.58
N ILE A 70 5.41 -15.51 4.92
CA ILE A 70 6.20 -16.73 5.12
C ILE A 70 7.32 -16.72 4.09
N GLN A 71 8.55 -16.92 4.55
CA GLN A 71 9.74 -16.94 3.72
C GLN A 71 10.33 -18.35 3.68
N TRP A 72 10.65 -18.81 2.48
CA TRP A 72 11.10 -20.18 2.22
C TRP A 72 12.54 -20.47 2.66
N ARG A 73 13.36 -19.45 2.96
CA ARG A 73 14.80 -19.65 3.24
C ARG A 73 15.13 -19.63 4.73
N SER A 74 16.12 -20.43 5.11
CA SER A 74 16.84 -20.32 6.38
C SER A 74 17.82 -19.13 6.34
N GLU A 75 18.24 -18.67 7.51
CA GLU A 75 19.19 -17.56 7.72
C GLU A 75 20.49 -17.70 6.89
N GLN A 76 20.88 -18.93 6.52
CA GLN A 76 22.11 -19.19 5.76
C GLN A 76 22.01 -18.96 4.24
N GLU A 77 20.81 -18.93 3.63
CA GLU A 77 20.63 -18.66 2.19
C GLU A 77 20.18 -17.22 1.89
N GLU A 78 19.97 -16.39 2.92
CA GLU A 78 19.52 -14.99 2.81
C GLU A 78 20.56 -14.05 2.17
N LEU A 79 21.85 -14.43 2.18
CA LEU A 79 22.94 -13.50 1.87
C LEU A 79 23.09 -13.11 0.38
N ASN A 80 22.41 -13.76 -0.59
CA ASN A 80 22.84 -13.64 -1.99
C ASN A 80 21.77 -13.48 -3.08
N ASP A 81 20.50 -13.25 -2.76
CA ASP A 81 19.49 -13.09 -3.83
C ASP A 81 18.73 -11.76 -3.77
N LEU A 82 19.28 -10.76 -4.48
CA LEU A 82 18.66 -9.45 -4.69
C LEU A 82 17.23 -9.55 -5.24
N TYR A 83 16.88 -10.64 -5.92
CA TYR A 83 15.54 -10.85 -6.46
C TYR A 83 14.46 -10.94 -5.36
N TYR A 84 14.66 -11.82 -4.37
CA TYR A 84 13.68 -12.00 -3.29
C TYR A 84 13.62 -10.79 -2.37
N LEU A 85 14.77 -10.16 -2.12
CA LEU A 85 14.84 -8.93 -1.32
C LEU A 85 14.01 -7.80 -1.95
N GLN A 86 14.06 -7.62 -3.28
CA GLN A 86 13.23 -6.63 -3.97
C GLN A 86 11.73 -6.94 -3.83
N ILE A 87 11.35 -8.21 -3.92
CA ILE A 87 9.96 -8.62 -3.76
C ILE A 87 9.49 -8.38 -2.32
N GLN A 88 10.30 -8.74 -1.33
CA GLN A 88 10.03 -8.49 0.09
C GLN A 88 9.83 -6.99 0.34
N TYR A 89 10.75 -6.14 -0.12
CA TYR A 89 10.61 -4.69 0.01
C TYR A 89 9.32 -4.17 -0.64
N ALA A 90 8.94 -4.70 -1.80
CA ALA A 90 7.70 -4.31 -2.47
C ALA A 90 6.45 -4.73 -1.66
N ILE A 91 6.46 -5.93 -1.07
CA ILE A 91 5.39 -6.44 -0.20
C ILE A 91 5.26 -5.54 1.04
N GLU A 92 6.36 -5.28 1.74
CA GLU A 92 6.39 -4.44 2.94
C GLU A 92 5.90 -3.02 2.65
N ALA A 93 6.41 -2.40 1.58
CA ALA A 93 5.99 -1.06 1.16
C ALA A 93 4.50 -1.02 0.82
N ARG A 94 3.97 -2.04 0.15
CA ARG A 94 2.56 -2.13 -0.20
C ARG A 94 1.70 -2.32 1.04
N ALA A 95 2.04 -3.28 1.91
CA ALA A 95 1.34 -3.55 3.17
C ALA A 95 1.28 -2.29 4.04
N ALA A 96 2.42 -1.62 4.25
CA ALA A 96 2.49 -0.38 5.01
C ALA A 96 1.69 0.76 4.37
N SER A 97 1.72 0.89 3.04
CA SER A 97 0.94 1.92 2.33
C SER A 97 -0.57 1.70 2.40
N ALA A 98 -1.00 0.45 2.50
CA ALA A 98 -2.40 0.05 2.54
C ALA A 98 -2.95 -0.12 3.97
N GLY A 99 -2.10 -0.02 5.01
CA GLY A 99 -2.50 -0.09 6.41
C GLY A 99 -2.53 -1.49 7.01
N TYR A 100 -1.88 -2.48 6.36
CA TYR A 100 -1.72 -3.83 6.89
C TYR A 100 -0.53 -3.90 7.84
N HIS A 101 -0.64 -4.72 8.88
CA HIS A 101 0.50 -5.17 9.66
C HIS A 101 1.07 -6.42 9.00
N LEU A 102 2.36 -6.43 8.71
CA LEU A 102 3.03 -7.60 8.15
C LEU A 102 3.77 -8.32 9.29
N GLN A 103 3.51 -9.61 9.45
CA GLN A 103 4.24 -10.48 10.37
C GLN A 103 5.13 -11.40 9.55
N SER A 104 6.44 -11.13 9.53
CA SER A 104 7.42 -11.92 8.79
C SER A 104 7.85 -13.15 9.60
N LEU A 105 7.86 -14.31 8.95
CA LEU A 105 8.13 -15.62 9.54
C LEU A 105 8.92 -16.47 8.54
N HIS A 106 9.83 -17.30 9.04
CA HIS A 106 10.46 -18.33 8.23
C HIS A 106 9.64 -19.61 8.27
N LEU A 107 9.68 -20.40 7.19
CA LEU A 107 8.96 -21.68 7.11
C LEU A 107 9.34 -22.63 8.27
N GLU A 108 10.60 -22.62 8.70
CA GLU A 108 11.09 -23.42 9.84
C GLU A 108 10.48 -22.99 11.19
N GLN A 109 10.00 -21.75 11.27
CA GLN A 109 9.39 -21.16 12.46
C GLN A 109 7.86 -21.24 12.45
N LEU A 110 7.26 -21.86 11.41
CA LEU A 110 5.82 -22.02 11.34
C LEU A 110 5.36 -23.01 12.43
N ALA A 111 4.75 -22.49 13.49
CA ALA A 111 3.96 -23.29 14.40
C ALA A 111 2.49 -23.29 13.95
N ALA A 112 1.74 -24.34 14.30
CA ALA A 112 0.32 -24.47 13.94
C ALA A 112 -0.56 -23.30 14.41
N GLU A 113 -0.10 -22.54 15.41
CA GLU A 113 -0.82 -21.40 15.99
C GLU A 113 -0.49 -20.07 15.30
N THR A 114 0.57 -20.02 14.50
CA THR A 114 1.08 -18.77 13.92
C THR A 114 0.15 -18.22 12.82
N THR A 115 -0.59 -19.07 12.13
CA THR A 115 -1.57 -18.68 11.11
C THR A 115 -2.96 -18.38 11.67
N GLN A 116 -3.20 -18.64 12.97
CA GLN A 116 -4.53 -18.48 13.57
C GLN A 116 -4.95 -17.03 13.80
N ASN A 117 -3.99 -16.10 13.87
CA ASN A 117 -4.26 -14.69 14.20
C ASN A 117 -4.00 -13.72 13.02
N VAL A 118 -3.90 -14.25 11.81
CA VAL A 118 -3.71 -13.47 10.57
C VAL A 118 -4.91 -13.63 9.65
N GLN A 119 -5.20 -12.60 8.87
CA GLN A 119 -6.33 -12.58 7.92
C GLN A 119 -5.93 -13.03 6.51
N GLY A 120 -4.64 -13.30 6.31
CA GLY A 120 -4.10 -13.78 5.05
C GLY A 120 -2.63 -14.14 5.16
N VAL A 121 -2.16 -14.89 4.17
CA VAL A 121 -0.78 -15.38 4.09
C VAL A 121 -0.21 -15.03 2.72
N ILE A 122 1.02 -14.54 2.69
CA ILE A 122 1.85 -14.38 1.50
C ILE A 122 3.03 -15.35 1.68
N ALA A 123 3.13 -16.34 0.81
CA ALA A 123 4.26 -17.25 0.77
C ALA A 123 5.26 -16.76 -0.28
N LEU A 124 6.48 -16.40 0.14
CA LEU A 124 7.53 -15.85 -0.71
C LEU A 124 8.67 -16.85 -0.85
N GLY A 125 8.77 -17.46 -2.04
CA GLY A 125 9.76 -18.48 -2.33
C GLY A 125 9.20 -19.58 -3.22
N LYS A 126 9.90 -20.71 -3.23
CA LYS A 126 9.38 -21.96 -3.82
C LYS A 126 8.79 -22.78 -2.68
N TYR A 127 7.68 -23.45 -2.91
CA TYR A 127 7.10 -24.34 -1.91
C TYR A 127 6.67 -25.61 -2.62
N ASP A 128 6.98 -26.76 -2.05
CA ASP A 128 6.42 -28.02 -2.49
C ASP A 128 5.00 -28.22 -1.94
N ALA A 129 4.31 -29.26 -2.43
CA ALA A 129 2.92 -29.51 -2.04
C ALA A 129 2.74 -29.84 -0.55
N GLY A 130 3.75 -30.44 0.08
CA GLY A 130 3.78 -30.72 1.52
C GLY A 130 4.00 -29.44 2.34
N GLU A 131 4.94 -28.60 1.91
CA GLU A 131 5.20 -27.29 2.54
C GLU A 131 3.99 -26.34 2.40
N VAL A 132 3.27 -26.37 1.29
CA VAL A 132 2.02 -25.60 1.15
C VAL A 132 0.92 -26.13 2.08
N ALA A 133 0.91 -27.43 2.36
CA ALA A 133 -0.08 -28.04 3.25
C ALA A 133 0.12 -27.64 4.71
N THR A 134 1.36 -27.32 5.14
CA THR A 134 1.63 -26.86 6.52
C THR A 134 1.25 -25.40 6.74
N ILE A 135 1.02 -24.63 5.67
CA ILE A 135 0.60 -23.22 5.72
C ILE A 135 -0.93 -23.08 5.90
N LYS A 136 -1.69 -24.14 5.59
CA LYS A 136 -3.17 -24.13 5.59
C LYS A 136 -3.80 -24.36 6.95
#